data_AF-A0A2G6GBW7-F1
#
_entry.id   AF-A0A2G6GBW7-F1
#
_cell.length_a   1.000
_cell.length_b   1.000
_cell.length_c   1.000
_cell.angle_alpha   90.00
_cell.angle_beta   90.00
_cell.angle_gamma   90.00
#
_symmetry.space_group_name_H-M   'P 1'
#
loop_
_entity.id
_entity.type
_entity.pdbx_description
1 polymer ?
#
loop_
_entity_poly.entity_id
_entity_poly.type
_entity_poly.pdbx_seq_one_letter_code
_entity_poly.pdbx_strand_id
1 'polypeptide(L)'
;MLQTKKKIKKVCPIEEAGITYIDYKDTAFLKQYLTKFNRIVPRKYSGTSLRNQKKLARAIKRARYMALLPYIIDPRMYTETASPVEDAAPVKKPEIDPEGVSV
;
A
#
# COMPACT_ATOMS: atom_id res chain seq x y z
N MET A 1 22.85 24.83 -32.24
CA MET A 1 22.39 25.34 -30.92
C MET A 1 21.30 24.42 -30.39
N LEU A 2 21.53 23.69 -29.30
CA LEU A 2 20.48 22.88 -28.67
C LEU A 2 19.55 23.82 -27.87
N GLN A 3 18.33 24.07 -28.34
CA GLN A 3 17.36 24.82 -27.54
C GLN A 3 16.95 24.00 -26.31
N THR A 4 17.38 24.43 -25.13
CA THR A 4 16.99 23.81 -23.86
C THR A 4 15.55 24.22 -23.53
N LYS A 5 14.59 23.29 -23.73
CA LYS A 5 13.18 23.49 -23.37
C LYS A 5 13.08 23.84 -21.87
N LYS A 6 12.63 25.07 -21.57
CA LYS A 6 12.40 25.58 -20.20
C LYS A 6 11.35 24.68 -19.52
N LYS A 7 11.75 23.90 -18.52
CA LYS A 7 10.83 23.00 -17.78
C LYS A 7 9.83 23.85 -16.99
N ILE A 8 8.55 23.73 -17.33
CA ILE A 8 7.45 24.32 -16.56
C ILE A 8 7.49 23.70 -15.15
N LYS A 9 7.58 24.56 -14.13
CA LYS A 9 7.55 24.11 -12.73
C LYS A 9 6.12 23.66 -12.43
N LYS A 10 5.91 22.35 -12.28
CA LYS A 10 4.62 21.81 -11.83
C LYS A 10 4.39 22.27 -10.39
N VAL A 11 3.27 22.95 -10.15
CA VAL A 11 2.82 23.36 -8.82
C VAL A 11 2.38 22.10 -8.08
N CYS A 12 2.69 22.01 -6.79
CA CYS A 12 2.34 20.86 -5.96
C CYS A 12 0.86 20.95 -5.57
N PRO A 13 0.02 19.93 -5.84
CA PRO A 13 -1.41 19.96 -5.50
C PRO A 13 -1.69 20.20 -4.01
N ILE A 14 -0.83 19.67 -3.13
CA ILE A 14 -0.95 19.85 -1.67
C ILE A 14 -0.68 21.31 -1.25
N GLU A 15 0.24 21.99 -1.96
CA GLU A 15 0.58 23.38 -1.66
C GLU A 15 -0.51 24.32 -2.21
N GLU A 16 -1.07 23.99 -3.37
CA GLU A 16 -2.21 24.68 -3.97
C GLU A 16 -3.49 24.56 -3.12
N ALA A 17 -3.71 23.39 -2.51
CA ALA A 17 -4.80 23.18 -1.56
C ALA A 17 -4.59 23.89 -0.20
N GLY A 18 -3.47 24.57 0.02
CA GLY A 18 -3.17 25.27 1.28
C GLY A 18 -2.93 24.35 2.47
N ILE A 19 -2.69 23.05 2.24
CA ILE A 19 -2.55 22.06 3.32
C ILE A 19 -1.13 22.16 3.91
N THR A 20 -1.04 22.63 5.14
CA THR A 20 0.23 22.82 5.86
C THR A 20 0.71 21.52 6.54
N TYR A 21 -0.25 20.74 7.03
CA TYR A 21 -0.03 19.52 7.79
C TYR A 21 -0.78 18.34 7.18
N ILE A 22 -0.12 17.18 7.12
CA ILE A 22 -0.70 15.94 6.59
C ILE A 22 -0.91 14.99 7.77
N ASP A 23 -2.16 14.87 8.17
CA ASP A 23 -2.57 13.99 9.26
C ASP A 23 -2.57 12.51 8.84
N TYR A 24 -2.16 11.63 9.77
CA TYR A 24 -2.20 10.18 9.53
C TYR A 24 -3.59 9.57 9.76
N LYS A 25 -4.45 10.28 10.48
CA LYS A 25 -5.82 9.86 10.80
C LYS A 25 -6.76 10.04 9.60
N ASP A 26 -6.38 10.92 8.69
CA ASP A 26 -7.23 11.34 7.57
C ASP A 26 -7.14 10.36 6.40
N THR A 27 -7.73 9.18 6.58
CA THR A 27 -7.58 8.06 5.64
C THR A 27 -8.12 8.38 4.25
N ALA A 28 -9.15 9.22 4.15
CA ALA A 28 -9.73 9.64 2.87
C ALA A 28 -8.69 10.40 2.02
N PHE A 29 -7.97 11.34 2.63
CA PHE A 29 -6.89 12.07 1.96
C PHE A 29 -5.72 11.14 1.59
N LEU A 30 -5.27 10.30 2.53
CA LEU A 30 -4.13 9.42 2.29
C LEU A 30 -4.38 8.39 1.18
N LYS A 31 -5.62 7.88 1.06
CA LYS A 31 -6.01 6.92 0.02
C LYS A 31 -5.84 7.48 -1.40
N GLN A 32 -5.99 8.78 -1.60
CA GLN A 32 -5.77 9.42 -2.92
C GLN A 32 -4.32 9.28 -3.41
N TYR A 33 -3.37 9.10 -2.49
CA TYR A 33 -1.96 8.91 -2.80
C TYR A 33 -1.49 7.46 -2.69
N LEU A 34 -2.43 6.52 -2.69
CA LEU A 34 -2.17 5.09 -2.79
C LEU A 34 -2.57 4.58 -4.17
N THR A 35 -1.88 3.52 -4.62
CA THR A 35 -2.30 2.76 -5.80
C THR A 35 -3.45 1.81 -5.44
N LYS A 36 -4.06 1.17 -6.45
CA LYS A 36 -5.07 0.12 -6.26
C LYS A 36 -4.60 -1.00 -5.30
N PHE A 37 -3.30 -1.29 -5.28
CA PHE A 37 -2.69 -2.31 -4.42
C PHE A 37 -2.22 -1.73 -3.07
N ASN A 38 -2.70 -0.55 -2.70
CA ASN A 38 -2.33 0.20 -1.51
C ASN A 38 -0.84 0.55 -1.39
N ARG A 39 -0.08 0.57 -2.49
CA ARG A 39 1.32 1.05 -2.49
C ARG A 39 1.36 2.57 -2.55
N ILE A 40 2.36 3.20 -1.94
CA ILE A 40 2.51 4.67 -1.99
C ILE A 40 2.84 5.10 -3.43
N VAL A 41 2.05 6.03 -3.96
CA VAL A 41 2.26 6.57 -5.32
C VAL A 41 3.59 7.33 -5.39
N PRO A 42 4.48 7.03 -6.35
CA PRO A 42 5.72 7.76 -6.52
C PRO A 42 5.50 9.23 -6.88
N ARG A 43 6.43 10.10 -6.45
CA ARG A 43 6.39 11.55 -6.70
C ARG A 43 6.17 11.93 -8.18
N LYS A 44 6.77 11.17 -9.11
CA LYS A 44 6.65 11.41 -10.56
C LYS A 44 5.20 11.41 -11.04
N TYR A 45 4.34 10.62 -10.39
CA TYR A 45 2.92 10.48 -10.71
C TYR A 45 2.05 11.38 -9.85
N SER A 46 2.32 11.50 -8.54
CA SER A 46 1.52 12.34 -7.65
C SER A 46 1.72 13.85 -7.86
N GLY A 47 2.80 14.27 -8.51
CA GLY A 47 3.07 15.69 -8.79
C GLY A 47 3.42 16.50 -7.54
N THR A 48 3.60 15.86 -6.38
CA THR A 48 3.88 16.54 -5.11
C THR A 48 5.31 17.09 -5.04
N SER A 49 5.51 18.10 -4.19
CA SER A 49 6.85 18.57 -3.84
C SER A 49 7.58 17.49 -3.02
N LEU A 50 8.92 17.47 -3.09
CA LEU A 50 9.71 16.46 -2.37
C LEU A 50 9.49 16.54 -0.84
N ARG A 51 9.30 17.76 -0.33
CA ARG A 51 9.02 18.01 1.09
C ARG A 51 7.70 17.36 1.50
N ASN A 52 6.64 17.59 0.71
CA ASN A 52 5.32 17.04 1.01
C ASN A 52 5.25 15.54 0.77
N GLN A 53 5.94 15.00 -0.24
CA GLN A 53 6.04 13.54 -0.43
C GLN A 53 6.67 12.84 0.79
N LYS A 54 7.71 13.44 1.41
CA LYS A 54 8.32 12.90 2.64
C LYS A 54 7.34 12.93 3.81
N LYS A 55 6.60 14.04 3.99
CA LYS A 55 5.56 14.17 5.02
C LYS A 55 4.46 13.13 4.82
N LEU A 56 3.95 13.02 3.59
CA LEU A 56 2.93 12.06 3.19
C LEU A 56 3.39 10.61 3.45
N ALA A 57 4.60 10.25 3.04
CA ALA A 57 5.13 8.91 3.29
C ALA A 57 5.23 8.59 4.80
N ARG A 58 5.59 9.56 5.64
CA ARG A 58 5.59 9.40 7.10
C ARG A 58 4.17 9.21 7.64
N ALA A 59 3.22 10.02 7.19
CA ALA A 59 1.82 9.91 7.59
C ALA A 59 1.21 8.56 7.21
N ILE A 60 1.40 8.10 5.96
CA ILE A 60 0.93 6.79 5.49
C ILE A 60 1.55 5.65 6.30
N LYS A 61 2.86 5.70 6.57
CA LYS A 61 3.52 4.68 7.40
C LYS A 61 2.91 4.64 8.81
N ARG A 62 2.72 5.79 9.46
CA ARG A 62 2.03 5.86 10.77
C ARG A 62 0.62 5.28 10.71
N ALA A 63 -0.16 5.65 9.70
CA ALA A 63 -1.51 5.14 9.51
C ALA A 63 -1.53 3.60 9.38
N ARG A 64 -0.53 3.03 8.69
CA ARG A 64 -0.37 1.57 8.58
C ARG A 64 0.04 0.90 9.89
N TYR A 65 0.91 1.53 10.68
CA TYR A 65 1.23 1.04 12.04
C TYR A 65 0.01 1.06 12.96
N MET A 66 -0.88 2.04 12.78
CA MET A 66 -2.14 2.17 13.54
C MET A 66 -3.29 1.33 12.94
N ALA A 67 -3.01 0.44 11.98
CA ALA A 67 -4.01 -0.37 11.29
C ALA A 67 -5.14 0.40 10.58
N LEU A 68 -4.97 1.70 10.31
CA LEU A 68 -5.94 2.52 9.57
C LEU A 68 -5.88 2.29 8.05
N LEU A 69 -4.72 1.86 7.55
CA LEU A 69 -4.48 1.56 6.14
C LEU A 69 -3.74 0.23 5.96
N PRO A 70 -4.07 -0.57 4.94
CA PRO A 70 -3.35 -1.81 4.66
C PRO A 70 -1.97 -1.57 4.01
N TYR A 71 -1.07 -2.54 4.15
CA TYR A 71 0.29 -2.46 3.59
C TYR A 71 0.32 -2.78 2.10
N ILE A 72 -0.23 -3.92 1.70
CA ILE A 72 -0.28 -4.42 0.32
C ILE A 72 -1.55 -5.28 0.20
N ILE A 73 -2.27 -5.11 -0.90
CA ILE A 73 -3.28 -6.08 -1.36
C ILE A 73 -2.62 -6.86 -2.49
N ASP A 74 -2.13 -8.07 -2.18
CA ASP A 74 -1.57 -8.95 -3.20
C ASP A 74 -2.72 -9.66 -3.92
N PRO A 75 -2.84 -9.53 -5.26
CA PRO A 75 -3.92 -10.18 -6.01
C PRO A 75 -3.92 -11.70 -5.91
N ARG A 76 -2.78 -12.29 -5.55
CA ARG A 76 -2.59 -13.74 -5.41
C ARG A 76 -3.11 -14.30 -4.09
N MET A 77 -3.44 -13.45 -3.11
CA MET A 77 -3.90 -13.89 -1.79
C MET A 77 -5.38 -14.30 -1.75
N TYR A 78 -6.12 -14.14 -2.84
CA TYR A 78 -7.54 -14.49 -2.94
C TYR A 78 -7.82 -15.64 -3.93
N THR A 79 -6.78 -16.24 -4.52
CA THR A 79 -6.92 -17.31 -5.51
C THR A 79 -6.75 -18.71 -4.92
N GLU A 80 -6.64 -18.84 -3.60
CA GLU A 80 -6.61 -20.14 -2.91
C GLU A 80 -8.01 -20.62 -2.47
N THR A 81 -9.07 -19.86 -2.82
CA THR A 81 -10.44 -20.38 -2.87
C THR A 81 -11.05 -20.11 -4.24
N ALA A 82 -10.45 -20.66 -5.29
CA ALA A 82 -11.29 -21.30 -6.29
C ALA A 82 -11.98 -22.49 -5.60
N SER A 83 -13.07 -22.26 -4.87
CA SER A 83 -14.00 -23.34 -4.60
C SER A 83 -15.07 -23.30 -5.69
N PRO A 84 -15.14 -24.31 -6.57
CA PRO A 84 -16.27 -25.21 -6.50
C PRO A 84 -16.18 -25.90 -5.15
N VAL A 85 -17.18 -25.68 -4.29
CA VAL A 85 -17.28 -26.38 -3.00
C VAL A 85 -17.83 -27.78 -3.28
N GLU A 86 -17.12 -28.63 -4.03
CA GLU A 86 -17.43 -30.07 -4.16
C GLU A 86 -16.09 -30.81 -4.37
N ASP A 87 -15.79 -31.83 -3.56
CA ASP A 87 -14.64 -32.77 -3.63
C ASP A 87 -13.32 -32.47 -2.88
N ALA A 88 -13.29 -31.56 -1.91
CA ALA A 88 -12.14 -31.52 -0.98
C ALA A 88 -12.16 -32.73 -0.03
N ALA A 89 -11.42 -33.79 -0.37
CA ALA A 89 -11.15 -34.94 0.49
C ALA A 89 -10.67 -34.49 1.89
N PRO A 90 -11.08 -35.15 2.98
CA PRO A 90 -10.79 -34.70 4.32
C PRO A 90 -9.29 -34.81 4.60
N VAL A 91 -8.65 -33.65 4.85
CA VAL A 91 -7.28 -33.59 5.37
C VAL A 91 -7.27 -34.27 6.73
N LYS A 92 -6.68 -35.47 6.82
CA LYS A 92 -6.44 -36.14 8.10
C LYS A 92 -5.54 -35.24 8.95
N LYS A 93 -6.00 -34.92 10.16
CA LYS A 93 -5.16 -34.30 11.19
C LYS A 93 -3.90 -35.15 11.39
N PRO A 94 -2.71 -34.56 11.57
CA PRO A 94 -1.55 -35.33 11.94
C PRO A 94 -1.77 -35.88 13.35
N GLU A 95 -1.93 -37.19 13.45
CA GLU A 95 -1.82 -37.93 14.71
C GLU A 95 -0.36 -37.82 15.15
N ILE A 96 -0.15 -37.22 16.33
CA ILE A 96 1.14 -37.24 17.00
C ILE A 96 1.12 -38.53 17.82
N ASP A 97 1.85 -39.55 17.36
CA ASP A 97 2.04 -40.77 18.12
C ASP A 97 2.79 -40.43 19.43
N PRO A 98 2.41 -41.01 20.59
CA PRO A 98 3.03 -40.68 21.88
C PRO A 98 4.49 -41.15 22.01
N GLU A 99 5.02 -41.89 21.04
CA GLU A 99 6.37 -42.44 21.05
C GLU A 99 7.21 -41.79 19.95
N GLY A 100 7.74 -40.60 20.24
CA GLY A 100 8.50 -39.81 19.27
C GLY A 100 9.80 -40.47 18.80
N VAL A 101 9.77 -41.12 17.64
CA VAL A 101 10.98 -41.50 16.89
C VAL A 101 10.78 -41.23 15.40
N SER A 102 11.62 -40.35 14.87
CA SER A 102 11.73 -40.00 13.45
C SER A 102 12.48 -41.06 12.65
N VAL A 103 11.99 -41.37 11.44
CA VAL A 103 12.82 -41.89 10.35
C VAL A 103 12.87 -40.85 9.24
#